data_AF-A0A521S7M1-F1
#
_entry.id   AF-A0A521S7M1-F1
#
_cell.length_a   1.000
_cell.length_b   1.000
_cell.length_c   1.000
_cell.angle_alpha   90.00
_cell.angle_beta   90.00
_cell.angle_gamma   90.00
#
_symmetry.space_group_name_H-M   'P 1'
#
loop_
_entity.id
_entity.type
_entity.pdbx_description
1 polymer ?
#
loop_
_entity_poly.entity_id
_entity_poly.type
_entity_poly.pdbx_seq_one_letter_code
_entity_poly.pdbx_strand_id
1 'polypeptide(L)' 'MKLAGLITIVIGWLIATVVTLQVGSLRGKFVLAIVGIAVILYGLIGVLNKAHLKTAIWKK' A
#
# COMPACT_ATOMS: atom_id res chain seq x y z
N MET A 1 0.14 -12.09 8.74
CA MET A 1 0.41 -11.60 7.37
C MET A 1 -0.75 -10.84 6.75
N LYS A 2 -2.01 -11.31 6.83
CA LYS A 2 -3.15 -10.56 6.27
C LYS A 2 -3.34 -9.19 6.92
N LEU A 3 -3.37 -9.13 8.26
CA LEU A 3 -3.48 -7.87 9.00
C LEU A 3 -2.30 -6.93 8.71
N ALA A 4 -1.06 -7.46 8.66
CA ALA A 4 0.11 -6.68 8.29
C ALA A 4 -0.02 -6.06 6.88
N GLY A 5 -0.48 -6.83 5.89
CA GLY A 5 -0.73 -6.32 4.54
C GLY A 5 -1.80 -5.23 4.52
N LEU A 6 -2.87 -5.38 5.30
CA LEU A 6 -3.90 -4.36 5.44
C LEU A 6 -3.34 -3.07 6.06
N ILE A 7 -2.56 -3.18 7.14
CA ILE A 7 -1.90 -2.03 7.77
C ILE A 7 -0.99 -1.31 6.77
N THR A 8 -0.20 -2.04 6.00
CA THR A 8 0.67 -1.46 4.95
C THR A 8 -0.13 -0.70 3.91
N ILE A 9 -1.27 -1.24 3.46
CA ILE A 9 -2.17 -0.57 2.51
C ILE A 9 -2.71 0.74 3.10
N VAL A 10 -3.17 0.72 4.36
CA VAL A 10 -3.67 1.92 5.05
C VAL A 10 -2.58 2.98 5.18
N ILE A 11 -1.35 2.59 5.51
CA ILE A 11 -0.21 3.52 5.56
C ILE A 11 0.03 4.16 4.19
N GLY A 12 0.06 3.36 3.12
CA GLY A 12 0.24 3.90 1.77
C GLY A 12 -0.89 4.85 1.34
N TRP A 13 -2.13 4.55 1.72
CA TRP A 13 -3.27 5.44 1.51
C TRP A 13 -3.13 6.76 2.25
N LEU A 14 -2.73 6.73 3.53
CA LEU A 14 -2.46 7.95 4.31
C LEU A 14 -1.36 8.81 3.69
N ILE A 15 -0.31 8.20 3.15
CA ILE A 15 0.75 8.93 2.43
C ILE A 15 0.19 9.60 1.16
N ALA A 16 -0.52 8.83 0.32
CA ALA A 16 -1.04 9.32 -0.95
C ALA A 16 -2.14 10.39 -0.80
N THR A 17 -2.83 10.43 0.34
CA THR A 17 -3.94 11.36 0.59
C THR A 17 -3.58 12.39 1.65
N VAL A 18 -3.58 12.00 2.92
CA VAL A 18 -3.42 12.89 4.07
C VAL A 18 -2.09 13.63 4.04
N VAL A 19 -0.96 12.91 3.87
CA VAL A 19 0.38 13.54 3.87
C VAL A 19 0.55 14.43 2.63
N THR A 20 0.08 13.96 1.48
CA THR A 20 0.15 14.70 0.21
C THR A 20 -0.59 16.04 0.30
N LEU A 21 -1.73 16.12 0.99
CA LEU A 21 -2.49 17.35 1.16
C LEU A 21 -1.77 18.44 1.97
N GLN A 22 -0.82 18.05 2.83
CA GLN A 22 -0.06 18.99 3.67
C GLN A 22 1.13 19.64 2.94
N VAL A 23 1.48 19.18 1.74
CA VAL A 23 2.62 19.71 0.99
C VAL A 23 2.19 20.83 0.06
N GLY A 24 2.81 22.01 0.15
CA GLY A 24 2.46 23.15 -0.71
C GLY A 24 2.92 23.04 -2.16
N SER A 25 4.01 22.31 -2.44
CA SER A 25 4.58 22.22 -3.78
C SER A 25 3.93 21.13 -4.64
N LEU A 26 3.62 21.45 -5.90
CA LEU A 26 3.02 20.48 -6.84
C LEU A 26 3.93 19.26 -7.06
N ARG A 27 5.24 19.49 -7.21
CA ARG A 27 6.23 18.40 -7.38
C ARG A 27 6.28 17.49 -6.16
N GLY A 28 6.26 18.06 -4.95
CA GLY A 28 6.23 17.28 -3.71
C GLY A 28 4.98 16.43 -3.59
N LYS A 29 3.81 16.98 -3.95
CA LYS A 29 2.54 16.22 -3.98
C LYS A 29 2.62 15.03 -4.93
N PHE A 30 3.13 15.23 -6.14
CA PHE A 30 3.28 14.16 -7.12
C PHE A 30 4.19 13.03 -6.63
N VAL A 31 5.34 13.38 -6.04
CA VAL A 31 6.28 12.38 -5.50
C VAL A 31 5.63 11.58 -4.37
N LEU A 32 4.98 12.26 -3.41
CA LEU A 32 4.32 11.57 -2.29
C LEU A 32 3.16 10.68 -2.72
N ALA A 33 2.37 11.11 -3.71
CA ALA A 33 1.32 10.28 -4.29
C ALA A 33 1.90 8.98 -4.88
N ILE A 34 2.98 9.08 -5.66
CA ILE A 34 3.66 7.90 -6.25
C ILE A 34 4.20 6.98 -5.16
N VAL A 35 4.82 7.55 -4.11
CA VAL A 35 5.32 6.77 -2.97
C VAL A 35 4.18 6.04 -2.26
N GLY A 36 3.07 6.72 -1.98
CA GLY A 36 1.90 6.11 -1.35
C GLY A 36 1.31 4.97 -2.19
N ILE A 37 1.22 5.15 -3.51
CA ILE A 37 0.79 4.10 -4.45
C ILE A 37 1.74 2.89 -4.39
N ALA A 38 3.06 3.11 -4.41
CA ALA A 38 4.04 2.04 -4.32
C ALA A 38 3.91 1.23 -3.02
N VAL A 39 3.67 1.90 -1.89
CA VAL A 39 3.43 1.26 -0.59
C VAL A 39 2.13 0.44 -0.60
N ILE A 40 1.05 0.95 -1.20
CA ILE A 40 -0.21 0.21 -1.37
C ILE A 40 0.02 -1.06 -2.19
N LEU A 41 0.71 -0.96 -3.33
CA LEU A 41 0.99 -2.09 -4.21
C LEU A 41 1.84 -3.15 -3.50
N TYR A 42 2.83 -2.73 -2.72
CA TYR A 42 3.62 -3.64 -1.89
C TYR A 42 2.74 -4.37 -0.85
N GLY A 43 1.86 -3.64 -0.16
CA GLY A 43 0.91 -4.24 0.79
C GLY A 43 -0.05 -5.24 0.13
N LEU A 44 -0.61 -4.90 -1.02
CA LEU A 44 -1.53 -5.75 -1.79
C LEU A 44 -0.84 -7.00 -2.33
N ILE A 45 0.18 -6.82 -3.17
CA ILE A 45 0.80 -7.91 -3.95
C ILE A 45 1.84 -8.64 -3.09
N GLY A 46 2.69 -7.88 -2.40
CA GLY A 46 3.83 -8.40 -1.67
C GLY A 46 3.45 -9.10 -0.37
N VAL A 47 2.42 -8.62 0.32
CA VAL A 47 2.06 -9.11 1.67
C VAL A 47 0.71 -9.82 1.67
N LEU A 48 -0.36 -9.13 1.27
CA LEU A 48 -1.73 -9.63 1.39
C LEU A 48 -1.99 -10.80 0.42
N ASN A 49 -1.62 -10.66 -0.84
CA ASN A 49 -1.79 -11.71 -1.85
C ASN A 49 -0.97 -12.96 -1.47
N LYS A 50 0.31 -12.80 -1.10
CA LYS A 50 1.13 -13.91 -0.62
C LYS A 50 0.50 -14.64 0.57
N ALA A 51 -0.15 -13.91 1.48
CA ALA A 51 -0.84 -14.52 2.62
C ALA A 51 -2.05 -15.37 2.20
N HIS A 52 -2.81 -14.94 1.18
CA HIS A 52 -3.96 -15.70 0.65
C HIS A 52 -3.52 -16.91 -0.16
N LEU A 53 -2.43 -16.78 -0.92
CA LEU A 53 -1.86 -17.88 -1.69
C LEU A 53 -1.33 -19.04 -0.83
N LYS A 54 -1.14 -18.85 0.48
CA LYS A 54 -0.79 -19.94 1.42
C LYS A 54 -1.92 -20.94 1.64
N THR A 55 -3.18 -20.48 1.54
CA THR A 55 -4.38 -21.30 1.79
C THR A 55 -5.18 -21.53 0.51
N ALA A 56 -4.53 -21.44 -0.65
CA ALA A 56 -5.22 -21.52 -1.94
C ALA A 56 -5.73 -22.94 -2.22
N ILE A 57 -6.95 -23.04 -2.74
CA ILE A 57 -7.65 -24.33 -2.98
C ILE A 57 -6.89 -25.27 -3.94
N TRP A 58 -6.11 -24.72 -4.87
CA TRP A 58 -5.34 -25.46 -5.87
C TRP A 58 -4.00 -26.00 -5.36
N LYS A 59 -3.65 -25.74 -4.10
CA LYS A 59 -2.46 -26.31 -3.43
C LYS A 59 -2.78 -27.54 -2.59
N LYS A 60 -4.03 -28.00 -2.61
CA LYS A 60 -4.49 -29.22 -1.93
C LYS A 60 -4.40 -30.40 -2.87
#